data_AF-A0A9D1G7D7-F1
#
_entry.id   AF-A0A9D1G7D7-F1
#
_cell.length_a   1.000
_cell.length_b   1.000
_cell.length_c   1.000
_cell.angle_alpha   90.00
_cell.angle_beta   90.00
_cell.angle_gamma   90.00
#
_symmetry.space_group_name_H-M   'P 1'
#
loop_
_entity.id
_entity.type
_entity.pdbx_description
1 polymer ?
#
loop_
_entity_poly.entity_id
_entity_poly.type
_entity_poly.pdbx_seq_one_letter_code
_entity_poly.pdbx_strand_id
1 'polypeptide(L)'
;AAEVYGVECMMGCMLEAKVSVTAAAHLACAKNIITRIDLDGPALCSEDPVNGGADFNGREISLPDRPGLGIDSIHNIRYIV
;
A
#
# COMPACT_ATOMS: atom_id res chain seq x y z
N ALA A 1 17.44 -7.18 9.42
CA ALA A 1 17.76 -8.21 10.43
C ALA A 1 17.11 -9.54 10.07
N ALA A 2 15.78 -9.62 9.96
CA ALA A 2 15.08 -10.87 9.63
C ALA A 2 15.65 -11.60 8.39
N GLU A 3 15.93 -10.87 7.30
CA GLU A 3 16.57 -11.42 6.10
C GLU A 3 17.93 -12.09 6.35
N VAL A 4 18.76 -11.49 7.21
CA VAL A 4 20.08 -12.05 7.59
C VAL A 4 19.93 -13.35 8.38
N TYR A 5 18.86 -13.48 9.15
CA TYR A 5 18.56 -14.68 9.94
C TYR A 5 17.66 -15.67 9.21
N GLY A 6 17.31 -15.43 7.94
CA GLY A 6 16.43 -16.31 7.16
C GLY A 6 15.00 -16.41 7.70
N VAL A 7 14.53 -15.40 8.43
CA VAL A 7 13.17 -15.37 9.00
C VAL A 7 12.26 -14.58 8.06
N GLU A 8 11.29 -15.27 7.45
CA GLU A 8 10.29 -14.63 6.60
C GLU A 8 9.48 -13.58 7.35
N CYS A 9 9.08 -12.53 6.63
CA CYS A 9 8.30 -11.42 7.15
C CYS A 9 6.93 -11.33 6.47
N MET A 10 5.99 -10.70 7.17
CA MET A 10 4.69 -10.28 6.62
C MET A 10 4.62 -8.75 6.64
N MET A 11 4.11 -8.14 5.57
CA MET A 11 3.80 -6.70 5.54
C MET A 11 2.32 -6.48 5.81
N GLY A 12 2.00 -5.79 6.90
CA GLY A 12 0.63 -5.39 7.25
C GLY A 12 0.38 -3.89 7.11
N CYS A 13 -0.85 -3.46 7.39
CA CYS A 13 -1.23 -2.06 7.62
C CYS A 13 -2.12 -1.92 8.88
N MET A 14 -2.24 -0.70 9.41
CA MET A 14 -3.34 -0.40 10.34
C MET A 14 -4.65 -0.20 9.55
N LEU A 15 -5.69 0.38 10.18
CA LEU A 15 -6.86 0.92 9.46
C LEU A 15 -6.47 2.16 8.65
N GLU A 16 -5.72 1.92 7.58
CA GLU A 16 -5.12 2.91 6.72
C GLU A 16 -5.71 2.86 5.31
N ALA A 17 -5.83 4.03 4.68
CA ALA A 17 -6.34 4.17 3.33
C ALA A 17 -5.24 3.97 2.25
N LYS A 18 -5.64 4.03 0.98
CA LYS A 18 -4.82 3.72 -0.20
C LYS A 18 -3.40 4.31 -0.17
N VAL A 19 -3.21 5.55 0.29
CA VAL A 19 -1.88 6.21 0.29
C VAL A 19 -0.85 5.41 1.09
N SER A 20 -1.16 5.08 2.34
CA SER A 20 -0.22 4.36 3.21
C SER A 20 -0.03 2.93 2.74
N VAL A 21 -1.13 2.28 2.34
CA VAL A 21 -1.10 0.88 1.89
C VAL A 21 -0.36 0.73 0.56
N THR A 22 -0.40 1.74 -0.32
CA THR A 22 0.46 1.79 -1.51
C THR A 22 1.94 1.79 -1.14
N ALA A 23 2.34 2.57 -0.13
CA ALA A 23 3.73 2.57 0.35
C ALA A 23 4.15 1.21 0.94
N ALA A 24 3.25 0.57 1.71
CA ALA A 24 3.47 -0.77 2.24
C ALA A 24 3.61 -1.81 1.11
N ALA A 25 2.77 -1.74 0.08
CA ALA A 25 2.84 -2.61 -1.09
C ALA A 25 4.16 -2.44 -1.86
N HIS A 26 4.64 -1.20 -2.05
CA HIS A 26 5.97 -0.96 -2.64
C HIS A 26 7.09 -1.63 -1.84
N LEU A 27 7.07 -1.52 -0.50
CA LEU A 27 8.07 -2.18 0.33
C LEU A 27 7.97 -3.71 0.25
N ALA A 28 6.75 -4.25 0.25
CA ALA A 28 6.51 -5.69 0.11
C ALA A 28 7.07 -6.23 -1.22
N CYS A 29 6.82 -5.55 -2.34
CA CYS A 29 7.35 -5.95 -3.64
C CYS A 29 8.87 -5.76 -3.76
N ALA A 30 9.47 -4.81 -3.03
CA ALA A 30 10.90 -4.52 -3.10
C ALA A 30 11.78 -5.51 -2.33
N LYS A 31 11.20 -6.33 -1.43
CA LYS A 31 11.95 -7.17 -0.51
C LYS A 31 11.50 -8.63 -0.57
N ASN A 32 12.36 -9.49 -1.12
CA ASN A 32 12.12 -10.94 -1.23
C ASN A 32 11.84 -11.65 0.12
N ILE A 33 12.31 -11.10 1.25
CA ILE A 33 12.05 -11.66 2.58
C ILE A 33 10.58 -11.48 3.02
N ILE A 34 9.84 -10.56 2.40
CA ILE A 34 8.42 -10.34 2.64
C ILE A 34 7.65 -11.29 1.72
N THR A 35 7.15 -12.38 2.28
CA THR A 35 6.49 -13.45 1.52
C THR A 35 4.97 -13.48 1.70
N ARG A 36 4.45 -12.65 2.60
CA ARG A 36 3.02 -12.51 2.92
C ARG A 36 2.65 -11.06 3.09
N ILE A 37 1.40 -10.74 2.79
CA ILE A 37 0.83 -9.40 2.92
C ILE A 37 -0.53 -9.45 3.59
N ASP A 38 -0.82 -8.41 4.37
CA ASP A 38 -2.11 -8.12 4.99
C ASP A 38 -2.42 -6.62 4.77
N LEU A 39 -2.90 -6.33 3.55
CA LEU A 39 -3.01 -4.96 3.01
C LEU A 39 -4.46 -4.65 2.61
N ASP A 40 -5.41 -5.06 3.44
CA ASP A 40 -6.85 -4.98 3.17
C ASP A 40 -7.51 -3.69 3.68
N GLY A 41 -6.78 -2.84 4.41
CA GLY A 41 -7.25 -1.56 4.96
C GLY A 41 -8.09 -0.71 3.97
N PRO A 42 -7.65 -0.48 2.72
CA PRO A 42 -8.40 0.31 1.75
C PRO A 42 -9.74 -0.31 1.35
N ALA A 43 -9.86 -1.65 1.40
CA ALA A 43 -11.11 -2.35 1.09
C ALA A 43 -12.17 -2.15 2.19
N LEU A 44 -11.77 -1.71 3.38
CA LEU A 44 -12.66 -1.39 4.50
C LEU A 44 -13.18 0.06 4.46
N CYS A 45 -12.62 0.91 3.59
CA CYS A 45 -13.07 2.28 3.42
C CYS A 45 -14.36 2.34 2.59
N SER A 46 -15.30 3.21 2.97
CA SER A 46 -16.51 3.48 2.18
C SER A 46 -16.24 4.27 0.90
N GLU A 47 -15.08 4.92 0.83
CA GLU A 47 -14.68 5.78 -0.27
C GLU A 47 -13.16 5.73 -0.47
N ASP A 48 -12.75 6.04 -1.69
CA ASP A 48 -11.35 6.11 -2.09
C ASP A 48 -11.15 7.39 -2.92
N PRO A 49 -10.73 8.50 -2.29
CA PRO A 49 -10.55 9.78 -2.96
C PRO A 49 -9.19 9.91 -3.69
N VAL A 50 -8.40 8.84 -3.76
CA VAL A 50 -7.01 8.87 -4.23
C VAL A 50 -6.91 8.44 -5.68
N ASN A 51 -6.41 9.33 -6.55
CA ASN A 51 -6.04 9.00 -7.92
C ASN A 51 -4.60 8.50 -7.99
N GLY A 52 -4.42 7.40 -8.71
CA GLY A 52 -3.14 6.69 -8.77
C GLY A 52 -2.93 5.81 -7.55
N GLY A 53 -1.67 5.51 -7.26
CA GLY A 53 -1.28 4.54 -6.24
C GLY A 53 -1.47 3.09 -6.69
N ALA A 54 -1.46 2.18 -5.73
CA ALA A 54 -1.73 0.76 -5.98
C ALA A 54 -3.18 0.54 -6.44
N ASP A 55 -3.35 -0.37 -7.38
CA ASP A 55 -4.65 -0.87 -7.82
C ASP A 55 -5.04 -2.10 -6.99
N PHE A 56 -6.25 -2.08 -6.42
CA PHE A 56 -6.77 -3.13 -5.53
C PHE A 56 -7.92 -3.85 -6.23
N ASN A 57 -7.64 -5.00 -6.83
CA ASN A 57 -8.61 -5.85 -7.52
C ASN A 57 -8.87 -7.12 -6.71
N GLY A 58 -9.74 -7.00 -5.71
CA GLY A 58 -10.02 -8.08 -4.78
C GLY A 58 -8.77 -8.49 -4.00
N ARG A 59 -8.25 -9.70 -4.24
CA ARG A 59 -7.03 -10.20 -3.59
C ARG A 59 -5.74 -9.76 -4.29
N GLU A 60 -5.85 -9.24 -5.51
CA GLU A 60 -4.70 -8.85 -6.32
C GLU A 60 -4.42 -7.37 -6.09
N ILE A 61 -3.15 -7.05 -5.79
CA ILE A 61 -2.67 -5.68 -5.63
C ILE A 61 -1.57 -5.45 -6.66
N SER A 62 -1.73 -4.45 -7.51
CA SER A 62 -0.76 -4.09 -8.55
C SER A 62 -0.18 -2.70 -8.32
N LEU A 63 1.13 -2.56 -8.48
CA LEU A 63 1.81 -1.26 -8.36
C LEU A 63 1.99 -0.61 -9.73
N PRO A 64 1.81 0.72 -9.83
CA PRO A 64 2.06 1.45 -11.07
C PRO A 64 3.56 1.58 -11.34
N ASP A 65 3.96 1.60 -12.61
CA ASP A 65 5.34 1.86 -13.05
C ASP A 65 5.68 3.36 -13.10
N ARG A 66 5.13 4.14 -12.16
CA ARG A 66 5.34 5.60 -12.08
C ARG A 66 6.30 5.94 -10.93
N PRO A 67 7.07 7.02 -11.02
CA PRO A 67 7.97 7.43 -9.94
C PRO A 67 7.25 7.64 -8.60
N GLY A 68 7.97 7.36 -7.51
CA GLY A 68 7.44 7.51 -6.15
C GLY A 68 6.37 6.46 -5.84
N LEU A 69 5.30 6.90 -5.16
CA LEU A 69 4.13 6.04 -4.87
C LEU A 69 3.11 6.00 -6.01
N GLY A 70 3.38 6.68 -7.13
CA GLY A 70 2.44 6.79 -8.25
C GLY A 70 1.12 7.49 -7.89
N ILE A 71 1.05 8.34 -6.87
CA ILE A 71 -0.17 9.09 -6.52
C ILE A 71 -0.19 10.41 -7.31
N ASP A 72 -1.31 10.69 -7.99
CA ASP A 72 -1.47 11.91 -8.81
C ASP A 72 -2.15 13.04 -8.04
N SER A 73 -3.25 12.72 -7.36
CA SER A 73 -4.07 13.72 -6.66
C SER A 73 -4.96 13.05 -5.62
N ILE A 74 -5.39 13.81 -4.62
CA ILE A 74 -6.39 13.37 -3.64
C ILE A 74 -7.53 14.38 -3.68
N HIS A 75 -8.75 13.88 -3.89
CA HIS A 75 -9.94 14.72 -3.97
C HIS A 75 -10.50 15.05 -2.59
N ASN A 76 -11.30 16.12 -2.52
CA ASN A 76 -12.05 16.52 -1.33
C ASN A 76 -11.19 16.79 -0.08
N ILE A 77 -9.90 17.13 -0.24
CA ILE A 77 -9.05 17.54 0.88
C ILE A 77 -9.58 18.87 1.43
N ARG A 78 -9.89 18.86 2.73
CA ARG A 78 -10.09 20.07 3.51
C ARG A 78 -8.87 20.32 4.40
N TYR A 79 -8.13 21.38 4.10
CA TYR A 79 -7.03 21.79 4.95
C TYR A 79 -7.55 22.41 6.24
N ILE A 80 -6.95 21.99 7.36
CA ILE A 80 -7.18 22.60 8.68
C ILE A 80 -6.18 23.76 8.77
N VAL A 81 -6.49 24.87 8.11
CA VAL A 81 -5.77 26.16 8.26
C VAL A 81 -6.62 27.13 9.07
#